data_AF-C3XGB8-F1
#
_entry.id   AF-C3XGB8-F1
#
_cell.length_a   1.000
_cell.length_b   1.000
_cell.length_c   1.000
_cell.angle_alpha   90.00
_cell.angle_beta   90.00
_cell.angle_gamma   90.00
#
_symmetry.space_group_name_H-M   'P 1'
#
loop_
_entity.id
_entity.type
_entity.pdbx_description
1 polymer ?
#
loop_
_entity_poly.entity_id
_entity_poly.type
_entity_poly.pdbx_seq_one_letter_code
_entity_poly.pdbx_strand_id
1 'polypeptide(L)'
;MAMRFSCLITESKATYLDFIKPLHARMHHAIPQKRQVAKPTEKQIELAKKIAKENNIPLPSEVLESMKACSDFIDKNKKENPPTEKQLEFAKKIAEAKGISLPKEAETSFKVCSDFINKHKASTNKSK
;
A
#
# COMPACT_ATOMS: atom_id res chain seq x y z
N MET A 1 -9.69 -50.42 14.96
CA MET A 1 -11.15 -50.23 14.83
C MET A 1 -11.40 -48.77 14.44
N ALA A 2 -11.54 -48.48 13.14
CA ALA A 2 -11.68 -47.12 12.63
C ALA A 2 -13.09 -46.59 12.91
N MET A 3 -13.25 -45.75 13.94
CA MET A 3 -14.52 -45.09 14.21
C MET A 3 -14.79 -44.02 13.14
N ARG A 4 -15.71 -44.36 12.23
CA ARG A 4 -16.27 -43.47 11.20
C ARG A 4 -16.88 -42.24 11.85
N PHE A 5 -16.31 -41.08 11.53
CA PHE A 5 -16.77 -39.74 11.93
C PHE A 5 -18.24 -39.43 11.57
N SER A 6 -18.87 -40.21 10.71
CA SER A 6 -20.24 -39.98 10.22
C SER A 6 -21.36 -40.33 11.21
N CYS A 7 -21.07 -41.00 12.33
CA CYS A 7 -22.12 -41.52 13.23
C CYS A 7 -22.54 -40.53 14.34
N LEU A 8 -21.73 -39.52 14.65
CA LEU A 8 -21.94 -38.67 15.83
C LEU A 8 -22.90 -37.49 15.63
N ILE A 9 -23.33 -37.21 14.40
CA ILE A 9 -24.21 -36.07 14.11
C ILE A 9 -25.70 -36.48 14.21
N THR A 10 -26.00 -37.77 14.11
CA THR A 10 -27.39 -38.29 14.13
C THR A 10 -27.99 -38.42 15.53
N GLU A 11 -27.17 -38.43 16.59
CA GLU A 11 -27.65 -38.58 17.97
C GLU A 11 -27.89 -37.25 18.71
N SER A 12 -27.74 -36.08 18.06
CA SER A 12 -27.89 -34.74 18.68
C SER A 12 -26.99 -34.47 19.91
N LYS A 13 -25.96 -35.29 20.15
CA LYS A 13 -25.09 -35.22 21.34
C LYS A 13 -23.90 -34.25 21.23
N ALA A 14 -23.72 -33.60 20.08
CA ALA A 14 -22.67 -32.61 19.90
C ALA A 14 -23.27 -31.37 19.22
N THR A 15 -23.24 -30.26 19.94
CA THR A 15 -23.67 -28.97 19.42
C THR A 15 -22.54 -28.33 18.62
N TYR A 16 -22.84 -27.43 17.69
CA TYR A 16 -21.84 -26.63 16.94
C TYR A 16 -20.76 -26.01 17.86
N LEU A 17 -21.14 -25.69 19.11
CA LEU A 17 -20.25 -25.18 20.16
C LEU A 17 -19.20 -26.20 20.62
N ASP A 18 -19.48 -27.51 20.58
CA ASP A 18 -18.55 -28.55 21.03
C ASP A 18 -17.39 -28.77 20.07
N PHE A 19 -17.56 -28.43 18.79
CA PHE A 19 -16.49 -28.44 17.79
C PHE A 19 -15.67 -27.15 17.79
N ILE A 20 -16.27 -26.01 18.15
CA ILE A 20 -15.62 -24.69 18.12
C ILE A 20 -14.84 -24.39 19.39
N LYS A 21 -15.31 -24.84 20.57
CA LYS A 21 -14.59 -24.69 21.85
C LYS A 21 -13.14 -25.22 21.81
N PRO A 22 -12.85 -26.45 21.33
CA PRO A 22 -11.47 -26.93 21.25
C PRO A 22 -10.65 -26.17 20.20
N LEU A 23 -11.28 -25.63 19.17
CA LEU A 23 -10.63 -24.82 18.13
C LEU A 23 -10.26 -23.44 18.67
N HIS A 24 -11.14 -22.76 19.42
CA HIS A 24 -10.84 -21.53 20.17
C HIS A 24 -9.92 -21.74 21.38
N ALA A 25 -9.86 -22.94 21.95
CA ALA A 25 -8.91 -23.27 23.01
C ALA A 25 -7.50 -23.53 22.47
N ARG A 26 -7.38 -24.16 21.29
CA ARG A 26 -6.09 -24.39 20.60
C ARG A 26 -5.58 -23.16 19.88
N MET A 27 -6.46 -22.40 19.23
CA MET A 27 -6.19 -21.02 18.86
C MET A 27 -6.26 -20.19 20.14
N HIS A 28 -5.24 -20.25 20.98
CA HIS A 28 -4.97 -19.21 21.97
C HIS A 28 -5.32 -17.90 21.30
N HIS A 29 -6.41 -17.23 21.71
CA HIS A 29 -6.96 -16.09 21.00
C HIS A 29 -5.82 -15.11 20.79
N ALA A 30 -5.21 -15.16 19.60
CA ALA A 30 -4.13 -14.29 19.25
C ALA A 30 -4.84 -12.99 18.95
N ILE A 31 -5.21 -12.28 20.01
CA ILE A 31 -5.64 -10.89 19.93
C ILE A 31 -4.53 -10.27 19.10
N PRO A 32 -4.80 -9.82 17.85
CA PRO A 32 -3.76 -9.24 17.05
C PRO A 32 -3.24 -8.08 17.89
N GLN A 33 -1.97 -8.19 18.30
CA GLN A 33 -1.30 -7.17 19.11
C GLN A 33 -1.66 -5.83 18.48
N LYS A 34 -2.35 -4.97 19.24
CA LYS A 34 -2.81 -3.67 18.75
C LYS A 34 -1.54 -2.97 18.28
N ARG A 35 -1.33 -2.87 16.95
CA ARG A 35 -0.09 -2.31 16.40
C ARG A 35 0.04 -0.92 16.99
N GLN A 36 1.07 -0.70 17.80
CA GLN A 36 1.36 0.62 18.33
C GLN A 36 1.57 1.52 17.11
N VAL A 37 0.72 2.54 16.98
CA VAL A 37 0.86 3.55 15.95
C VAL A 37 2.14 4.32 16.26
N ALA A 38 3.16 4.11 15.44
CA ALA A 38 4.40 4.85 15.57
C ALA A 38 4.10 6.35 15.42
N LYS A 39 4.71 7.17 16.29
CA LYS A 39 4.63 8.62 16.16
C LYS A 39 5.38 9.06 14.90
N PRO A 40 4.90 10.07 14.17
CA PRO A 40 5.61 10.62 13.03
C PRO A 40 6.96 11.23 13.44
N THR A 41 7.91 11.21 12.51
CA THR A 41 9.21 11.87 12.68
C THR A 41 9.06 13.39 12.57
N GLU A 42 9.90 14.17 13.24
CA GLU A 42 9.89 15.65 13.19
C GLU A 42 9.90 16.17 11.74
N LYS A 43 10.77 15.62 10.89
CA LYS A 43 10.84 15.97 9.46
C LYS A 43 9.53 15.75 8.71
N GLN A 44 8.77 14.71 9.07
CA GLN A 44 7.45 14.44 8.45
C GLN A 44 6.44 15.50 8.89
N ILE A 45 6.45 15.89 10.17
CA ILE A 45 5.55 16.93 10.69
C ILE A 45 5.86 18.29 10.06
N GLU A 46 7.13 18.65 9.91
CA GLU A 46 7.54 19.88 9.22
C GLU A 46 7.09 19.89 7.76
N LEU A 47 7.28 18.78 7.06
CA LEU A 47 6.82 18.63 5.68
C LEU A 47 5.30 18.74 5.58
N ALA A 48 4.55 18.08 6.47
CA ALA A 48 3.09 18.16 6.50
C ALA A 48 2.60 19.59 6.78
N LYS A 49 3.24 20.31 7.72
CA LYS A 49 2.95 21.74 8.01
C LYS A 49 3.21 22.62 6.78
N LYS A 50 4.33 22.39 6.08
CA LYS A 50 4.67 23.13 4.85
C LYS A 50 3.62 22.89 3.77
N ILE A 51 3.24 21.64 3.52
CA ILE A 51 2.22 21.28 2.54
C ILE A 51 0.85 21.87 2.91
N ALA A 52 0.46 21.81 4.19
CA ALA A 52 -0.77 22.42 4.69
C ALA A 52 -0.81 23.93 4.43
N LYS A 53 0.30 24.64 4.68
CA LYS A 53 0.43 26.07 4.40
C LYS A 53 0.41 26.37 2.90
N GLU A 54 1.12 25.58 2.09
CA GLU A 54 1.19 25.77 0.63
C GLU A 54 -0.16 25.53 -0.06
N ASN A 55 -0.96 24.61 0.45
CA ASN A 55 -2.27 24.29 -0.10
C ASN A 55 -3.43 25.02 0.61
N ASN A 56 -3.15 25.81 1.66
CA ASN A 56 -4.15 26.48 2.50
C ASN A 56 -5.17 25.50 3.12
N ILE A 57 -4.71 24.32 3.57
CA ILE A 57 -5.54 23.28 4.19
C ILE A 57 -5.24 23.22 5.69
N PRO A 58 -6.26 23.05 6.56
CA PRO A 58 -6.03 22.86 7.99
C PRO A 58 -5.26 21.56 8.26
N LEU A 59 -4.30 21.60 9.20
CA LEU A 59 -3.53 20.42 9.60
C LEU A 59 -4.34 19.60 10.62
N PRO A 60 -4.71 18.34 10.32
CA PRO A 60 -5.43 17.49 11.27
C PRO A 60 -4.55 17.12 12.46
N SER A 61 -5.13 17.02 13.67
CA SER A 61 -4.40 16.55 14.86
C SER A 61 -3.86 15.13 14.71
N GLU A 62 -4.57 14.29 13.96
CA GLU A 62 -4.20 12.91 13.66
C GLU A 62 -2.81 12.79 12.99
N VAL A 63 -2.40 13.82 12.23
CA VAL A 63 -1.07 13.89 11.58
C VAL A 63 0.06 13.98 12.60
N LEU A 64 -0.20 14.47 13.81
CA LEU A 64 0.80 14.57 14.89
C LEU A 64 0.87 13.28 15.73
N GLU A 65 -0.21 12.49 15.75
CA GLU A 65 -0.32 11.31 16.59
C GLU A 65 0.08 10.01 15.87
N SER A 66 -0.12 9.96 14.55
CA SER A 66 0.10 8.75 13.75
C SER A 66 1.00 9.02 12.55
N MET A 67 2.13 8.31 12.49
CA MET A 67 3.04 8.32 11.34
C MET A 67 2.32 7.95 10.04
N LYS A 68 1.35 7.01 10.13
CA LYS A 68 0.56 6.62 8.97
C LYS A 68 -0.34 7.77 8.49
N ALA A 69 -1.06 8.42 9.40
CA ALA A 69 -1.91 9.56 9.06
C ALA A 69 -1.08 10.72 8.48
N CYS A 70 0.11 10.95 9.03
CA CYS A 70 1.05 11.95 8.51
C CYS A 70 1.52 11.62 7.09
N SER A 71 1.95 10.38 6.83
CA SER A 71 2.35 9.95 5.48
C SER A 71 1.18 10.06 4.50
N ASP A 72 0.01 9.54 4.87
CA ASP A 72 -1.19 9.57 4.03
C ASP A 72 -1.59 11.03 3.70
N PHE A 73 -1.45 11.96 4.65
CA PHE A 73 -1.70 13.39 4.43
C PHE A 73 -0.69 14.01 3.46
N ILE A 74 0.60 13.72 3.64
CA ILE A 74 1.67 14.19 2.76
C ILE A 74 1.44 13.68 1.34
N ASP A 75 1.20 12.38 1.17
CA ASP A 75 1.06 11.75 -0.14
C ASP A 75 -0.17 12.26 -0.90
N LYS A 76 -1.27 12.56 -0.21
CA LYS A 76 -2.48 13.12 -0.82
C LYS A 76 -2.34 14.58 -1.24
N ASN A 77 -1.57 15.37 -0.48
CA ASN A 77 -1.52 16.83 -0.64
C ASN A 77 -0.22 17.32 -1.29
N LYS A 78 0.78 16.46 -1.48
CA LYS A 78 2.00 16.83 -2.18
C LYS A 78 1.68 17.13 -3.64
N LYS A 79 2.17 18.27 -4.14
CA LYS A 79 2.06 18.64 -5.56
C LYS A 79 2.80 17.62 -6.42
N GLU A 80 2.19 17.23 -7.55
CA GLU A 80 2.91 16.45 -8.56
C GLU A 80 4.06 17.30 -9.09
N ASN A 81 5.28 16.80 -8.89
CA ASN A 81 6.46 17.39 -9.50
C ASN A 81 6.58 16.89 -10.94
N PRO A 82 7.19 17.69 -11.84
CA PRO A 82 7.57 17.20 -13.14
C PRO A 82 8.56 16.03 -13.01
N PRO A 83 8.59 15.12 -14.00
CA PRO A 83 9.55 14.04 -14.02
C PRO A 83 10.98 14.58 -14.10
N THR A 84 11.92 13.81 -13.54
CA THR A 84 13.34 14.17 -13.65
C THR A 84 13.81 13.99 -15.09
N GLU A 85 14.75 14.81 -15.57
CA GLU A 85 15.32 14.70 -16.93
C GLU A 85 15.75 13.27 -17.29
N LYS A 86 16.42 12.58 -16.36
CA LYS A 86 16.82 11.17 -16.53
C LYS A 86 15.65 10.22 -16.76
N GLN A 87 14.51 10.45 -16.11
CA GLN A 87 13.31 9.64 -16.33
C GLN A 87 12.72 9.92 -17.71
N LEU A 88 12.68 11.18 -18.13
CA LEU A 88 12.22 11.56 -19.46
C LEU A 88 13.07 10.95 -20.56
N GLU A 89 14.40 11.05 -20.45
CA GLU A 89 15.32 10.41 -21.39
C GLU A 89 15.11 8.90 -21.44
N PHE A 90 14.91 8.25 -20.29
CA PHE A 90 14.66 6.82 -20.24
C PHE A 90 13.32 6.44 -20.89
N ALA A 91 12.27 7.22 -20.64
CA ALA A 91 10.97 7.04 -21.28
C ALA A 91 11.06 7.24 -22.81
N LYS A 92 11.80 8.27 -23.27
CA LYS A 92 12.07 8.50 -24.70
C LYS A 92 12.82 7.33 -25.34
N LYS A 93 13.88 6.81 -24.69
CA LYS A 93 14.61 5.61 -25.17
C LYS A 93 13.70 4.38 -25.27
N ILE A 94 12.80 4.17 -24.31
CA ILE A 94 11.84 3.06 -24.36
C ILE A 94 10.83 3.24 -25.50
N ALA A 95 10.33 4.48 -25.68
CA ALA A 95 9.41 4.85 -26.75
C ALA A 95 10.04 4.60 -28.13
N GLU A 96 11.26 5.07 -28.34
CA GLU A 96 12.05 4.85 -29.56
C GLU A 96 12.33 3.35 -29.81
N ALA A 97 12.80 2.63 -28.79
CA ALA A 97 13.14 1.21 -28.92
C ALA A 97 11.92 0.33 -29.26
N LYS A 98 10.71 0.76 -28.89
CA LYS A 98 9.45 0.05 -29.18
C LYS A 98 8.65 0.63 -30.34
N GLY A 99 9.06 1.76 -30.89
CA GLY A 99 8.26 2.50 -31.88
C GLY A 99 6.91 2.99 -31.33
N ILE A 100 6.83 3.31 -30.04
CA ILE A 100 5.61 3.79 -29.38
C ILE A 100 5.74 5.30 -29.14
N SER A 101 4.66 6.07 -29.26
CA SER A 101 4.66 7.50 -28.95
C SER A 101 4.69 7.75 -27.43
N LEU A 102 5.57 8.64 -26.97
CA LEU A 102 5.56 9.13 -25.59
C LEU A 102 4.39 10.11 -25.39
N PRO A 103 3.55 9.93 -24.35
CA PRO A 103 2.48 10.89 -24.02
C PRO A 103 3.07 12.27 -23.70
N LYS A 104 2.42 13.36 -24.14
CA LYS A 104 2.88 14.73 -23.83
C LYS A 104 2.79 15.02 -22.33
N GLU A 105 1.82 14.42 -21.68
CA GLU A 105 1.59 14.50 -20.23
C GLU A 105 2.73 13.83 -19.45
N ALA A 106 3.51 12.95 -20.10
CA ALA A 106 4.71 12.39 -19.49
C ALA A 106 5.82 13.44 -19.32
N GLU A 107 5.78 14.58 -20.03
CA GLU A 107 6.75 15.67 -19.86
C GLU A 107 6.46 16.54 -18.64
N THR A 108 5.20 16.59 -18.21
CA THR A 108 4.73 17.48 -17.13
C THR A 108 4.37 16.73 -15.85
N SER A 109 3.93 15.48 -15.94
CA SER A 109 3.59 14.64 -14.78
C SER A 109 4.58 13.50 -14.58
N PHE A 110 5.25 13.51 -13.42
CA PHE A 110 6.09 12.39 -12.98
C PHE A 110 5.33 11.06 -13.00
N LYS A 111 4.05 11.08 -12.61
CA LYS A 111 3.23 9.86 -12.49
C LYS A 111 3.02 9.22 -13.86
N VAL A 112 2.61 10.02 -14.85
CA VAL A 112 2.43 9.56 -16.23
C VAL A 112 3.74 9.00 -16.80
N CYS A 113 4.86 9.69 -16.57
CA CYS A 113 6.18 9.23 -17.01
C CYS A 113 6.59 7.90 -16.35
N SER A 114 6.44 7.78 -15.03
CA SER A 114 6.75 6.56 -14.30
C SER A 114 5.86 5.39 -14.71
N ASP A 115 4.56 5.63 -14.92
CA ASP A 115 3.62 4.59 -15.34
C ASP A 115 3.94 4.09 -16.76
N PHE A 116 4.29 4.99 -17.67
CA PHE A 116 4.79 4.63 -19.01
C PHE A 116 6.05 3.77 -18.90
N ILE A 117 7.04 4.20 -18.13
CA ILE A 117 8.27 3.44 -17.92
C ILE A 117 7.95 2.07 -17.34
N ASN A 118 7.16 1.97 -16.27
CA ASN A 118 6.83 0.69 -15.62
C ASN A 118 6.10 -0.27 -16.57
N LYS A 119 5.13 0.24 -17.34
CA LYS A 119 4.38 -0.54 -18.33
C LYS A 119 5.26 -1.09 -19.44
N HIS A 120 6.25 -0.31 -19.87
CA HIS A 120 7.07 -0.65 -21.04
C HIS A 120 8.48 -1.17 -20.70
N LYS A 121 8.94 -1.11 -19.45
CA LYS A 121 10.24 -1.64 -18.97
C LYS A 121 10.24 -3.16 -18.78
N ALA A 122 9.07 -3.80 -18.69
CA ALA A 122 8.94 -5.25 -18.48
C ALA A 122 9.61 -6.13 -19.57
N SER A 123 10.04 -5.55 -20.70
CA SER A 123 10.73 -6.29 -21.77
C SER A 123 12.26 -6.15 -21.77
N THR A 124 12.89 -5.46 -20.81
CA THR A 124 14.34 -5.17 -20.88
C THR A 124 15.20 -5.78 -19.78
N ASN A 125 14.67 -6.63 -18.88
CA ASN A 125 15.49 -7.40 -17.95
C ASN A 125 15.03 -8.86 -17.86
N LYS A 126 15.47 -9.66 -18.84
CA LYS A 126 15.73 -11.08 -18.64
C LYS A 126 17.12 -11.37 -19.20
N SER A 127 18.14 -10.78 -18.58
CA SER A 127 19.52 -11.25 -18.72
C SER A 127 19.97 -11.82 -17.38
N LYS A 128 20.49 -13.03 -17.53
CA LYS A 128 21.05 -14.01 -16.60
C LYS A 128 21.89 -13.44 -15.47
#